data_AF-A0A934N707-F1
#
_entry.id   AF-A0A934N707-F1
#
_cell.length_a   1.000
_cell.length_b   1.000
_cell.length_c   1.000
_cell.angle_alpha   90.00
_cell.angle_beta   90.00
_cell.angle_gamma   90.00
#
_symmetry.space_group_name_H-M   'P 1'
#
loop_
_entity.id
_entity.type
_entity.pdbx_description
1 polymer ?
#
loop_
_entity_poly.entity_id
_entity_poly.type
_entity_poly.pdbx_seq_one_letter_code
_entity_poly.pdbx_strand_id
1 'polypeptide(L)'
;MRITTDELAELPLAAAWFRADGSLAAATPEWNGAGADTVQYRLGSLRLVVATPGHDPAIAALSERVLEELDLSARTAPAAAESVRRCARAGLHLVMGRPDFTPRVAADVLATVATAAREENVQVTVGQTDAAEVRGGDTVALVLKQMAVNAHRHGAARRIVADSTEGRDFRVRWRGEETGTAIRTSRHPDRRERWGLALVRLAADALGATAVPAHHNGDGASEARFVLLPPTARCSLPLAALDVNGRVQRASRAWDEETQLPPRSTVSGNLATLVRQAAAAPGTVAQADGFVARRGTTATWVALIPRSIREYARDLVAGVIHEAVLLGEGESRLRVTGAAQALALALGAPTEMWLREAFDAQLPAACAAYGTPPPTVCGEGRDIPSAPLIAFLAHEGGGGVLARTDGVWVFRPARPSAVMSHLATDGVQL
;
A
#
# COMPACT_ATOMS: atom_id res chain seq x y z
N MET A 1 -13.95 -7.67 -17.53
CA MET A 1 -14.95 -6.67 -17.94
C MET A 1 -14.27 -5.43 -18.49
N ARG A 2 -14.81 -4.82 -19.55
CA ARG A 2 -14.45 -3.46 -20.03
C ARG A 2 -15.52 -2.49 -19.54
N ILE A 3 -15.14 -1.23 -19.30
CA ILE A 3 -16.04 -0.13 -18.91
C ILE A 3 -15.93 0.93 -19.99
N THR A 4 -17.05 1.46 -20.48
CA THR A 4 -17.09 2.58 -21.43
C THR A 4 -17.09 3.92 -20.70
N THR A 5 -16.79 5.01 -21.41
CA THR A 5 -16.81 6.36 -20.83
C THR A 5 -18.16 6.72 -20.23
N ASP A 6 -19.25 6.32 -20.89
CA ASP A 6 -20.61 6.56 -20.39
C ASP A 6 -20.89 5.75 -19.11
N GLU A 7 -20.42 4.51 -19.06
CA GLU A 7 -20.53 3.66 -17.88
C GLU A 7 -19.69 4.16 -16.71
N LEU A 8 -18.62 4.93 -16.95
CA LEU A 8 -17.84 5.54 -15.88
C LEU A 8 -18.70 6.50 -15.05
N ALA A 9 -19.52 7.33 -15.70
CA ALA A 9 -20.38 8.28 -15.01
C ALA A 9 -21.42 7.60 -14.09
N GLU A 10 -21.72 6.33 -14.36
CA GLU A 10 -22.65 5.51 -13.58
C GLU A 10 -21.99 4.75 -12.42
N LEU A 11 -20.65 4.82 -12.26
CA LEU A 11 -20.00 4.10 -11.17
C LEU A 11 -20.38 4.67 -9.80
N PRO A 12 -20.52 3.81 -8.77
CA PRO A 12 -20.92 4.23 -7.42
C PRO A 12 -19.76 4.77 -6.58
N LEU A 13 -18.75 5.38 -7.21
CA LEU A 13 -17.50 5.81 -6.58
C LEU A 13 -17.11 7.18 -7.11
N ALA A 14 -16.49 8.02 -6.29
CA ALA A 14 -15.81 9.23 -6.76
C ALA A 14 -14.55 8.81 -7.51
N ALA A 15 -14.59 8.80 -8.84
CA ALA A 15 -13.54 8.26 -9.67
C ALA A 15 -13.33 9.04 -10.97
N ALA A 16 -12.10 8.98 -11.48
CA ALA A 16 -11.70 9.62 -12.72
C ALA A 16 -10.76 8.74 -13.54
N TRP A 17 -10.84 8.88 -14.86
CA TRP A 17 -9.90 8.29 -15.80
C TRP A 17 -8.85 9.29 -16.20
N PHE A 18 -7.61 8.84 -16.15
CA PHE A 18 -6.46 9.60 -16.59
C PHE A 18 -5.78 8.87 -17.73
N ARG A 19 -5.36 9.62 -18.74
CA ARG A 19 -4.48 9.13 -19.80
C ARG A 19 -3.06 8.98 -19.25
N ALA A 20 -2.18 8.39 -20.08
CA ALA A 20 -0.78 8.19 -19.72
C ALA A 20 -0.03 9.51 -19.44
N ASP A 21 -0.41 10.60 -20.12
CA ASP A 21 0.13 11.95 -19.93
C ASP A 21 -0.43 12.67 -18.69
N GLY A 22 -1.36 12.05 -17.95
CA GLY A 22 -1.99 12.66 -16.79
C GLY A 22 -3.19 13.56 -17.10
N SER A 23 -3.61 13.68 -18.37
CA SER A 23 -4.83 14.40 -18.72
C SER A 23 -6.09 13.63 -18.28
N LEU A 24 -7.08 14.36 -17.78
CA LEU A 24 -8.39 13.81 -17.43
C LEU A 24 -9.13 13.40 -18.71
N ALA A 25 -9.61 12.15 -18.76
CA ALA A 25 -10.38 11.60 -19.86
C ALA A 25 -11.89 11.65 -19.58
N ALA A 26 -12.30 11.29 -18.37
CA ALA A 26 -13.68 11.33 -17.89
C ALA A 26 -13.71 11.17 -16.36
N ALA A 27 -14.82 11.52 -15.72
CA ALA A 27 -14.99 11.41 -14.28
C ALA A 27 -16.45 11.16 -13.90
N THR A 28 -16.67 10.60 -12.71
CA THR A 28 -17.97 10.52 -12.06
C THR A 28 -18.37 11.89 -11.51
N PRO A 29 -19.67 12.16 -11.30
CA PRO A 29 -20.13 13.42 -10.71
C PRO A 29 -19.52 13.75 -9.34
N GLU A 30 -19.18 12.73 -8.55
CA GLU A 30 -18.61 12.88 -7.21
C GLU A 30 -17.11 13.16 -7.19
N TRP A 31 -16.45 13.15 -8.35
CA TRP A 31 -15.01 13.38 -8.44
C TRP A 31 -14.67 14.85 -8.19
N ASN A 32 -13.84 15.12 -7.19
CA ASN A 32 -13.42 16.47 -6.79
C ASN A 32 -11.92 16.75 -6.96
N GLY A 33 -11.13 15.77 -7.40
CA GLY A 33 -9.70 15.94 -7.62
C GLY A 33 -8.88 14.71 -7.22
N ALA A 34 -7.64 14.64 -7.72
CA ALA A 34 -6.67 13.64 -7.28
C ALA A 34 -5.91 14.15 -6.05
N GLY A 35 -5.47 13.23 -5.18
CA GLY A 35 -4.80 13.58 -3.93
C GLY A 35 -4.18 12.38 -3.21
N ALA A 36 -3.69 12.60 -1.99
CA ALA A 36 -3.20 11.55 -1.08
C ALA A 36 -4.27 10.54 -0.67
N ASP A 37 -5.51 10.96 -0.70
CA ASP A 37 -6.72 10.20 -0.45
C ASP A 37 -7.24 9.52 -1.72
N THR A 38 -6.37 9.14 -2.66
CA THR A 38 -6.78 8.43 -3.89
C THR A 38 -5.96 7.18 -4.16
N VAL A 39 -6.58 6.21 -4.80
CA VAL A 39 -5.99 4.91 -5.14
C VAL A 39 -6.06 4.66 -6.64
N GLN A 40 -5.04 4.00 -7.18
CA GLN A 40 -4.91 3.76 -8.62
C GLN A 40 -5.22 2.31 -8.99
N TYR A 41 -6.05 2.15 -10.02
CA TYR A 41 -6.37 0.89 -10.69
C TYR A 41 -6.02 0.99 -12.18
N ARG A 42 -5.69 -0.15 -12.79
CA ARG A 42 -5.48 -0.22 -14.23
C ARG A 42 -6.77 -0.47 -15.00
N LEU A 43 -6.92 0.25 -16.12
CA LEU A 43 -7.98 0.04 -17.11
C LEU A 43 -7.37 0.16 -18.52
N GLY A 44 -6.73 -0.90 -18.99
CA GLY A 44 -6.01 -0.89 -20.27
C GLY A 44 -4.83 0.08 -20.30
N SER A 45 -4.92 1.05 -21.21
CA SER A 45 -3.96 2.16 -21.34
C SER A 45 -4.29 3.33 -20.41
N LEU A 46 -5.47 3.34 -19.80
CA LEU A 46 -5.90 4.37 -18.87
C LEU A 46 -5.62 3.96 -17.43
N ARG A 47 -5.50 4.97 -16.58
CA ARG A 47 -5.47 4.82 -15.12
C ARG A 47 -6.80 5.27 -14.56
N LEU A 48 -7.45 4.40 -13.81
CA LEU A 48 -8.63 4.72 -13.02
C LEU A 48 -8.15 5.15 -11.63
N VAL A 49 -8.42 6.39 -11.24
CA VAL A 49 -8.14 6.92 -9.92
C VAL A 49 -9.45 7.01 -9.16
N VAL A 50 -9.48 6.50 -7.93
CA VAL A 50 -10.68 6.46 -7.09
C VAL A 50 -10.37 7.13 -5.77
N ALA A 51 -11.23 8.05 -5.33
CA ALA A 51 -11.11 8.68 -4.02
C ALA A 51 -11.44 7.68 -2.91
N THR A 52 -10.72 7.81 -1.81
CA THR A 52 -10.90 7.06 -0.58
C THR A 52 -11.92 7.76 0.31
N PRO A 53 -12.73 7.01 1.08
CA PRO A 53 -13.66 7.61 2.03
C PRO A 53 -12.92 8.26 3.20
N GLY A 54 -13.54 9.27 3.82
CA GLY A 54 -13.06 9.88 5.06
C GLY A 54 -11.82 10.76 4.87
N HIS A 55 -11.95 11.82 4.08
CA HIS A 55 -10.89 12.81 3.85
C HIS A 55 -10.33 13.34 5.18
N ASP A 56 -9.01 13.25 5.35
CA ASP A 56 -8.29 13.67 6.54
C ASP A 56 -6.97 14.33 6.09
N PRO A 57 -6.94 15.67 5.91
CA PRO A 57 -5.77 16.40 5.39
C PRO A 57 -4.51 16.17 6.23
N ALA A 58 -4.69 16.01 7.55
CA ALA A 58 -3.62 15.76 8.50
C ALA A 58 -2.89 14.44 8.20
N ILE A 59 -3.68 13.38 8.13
CA ILE A 59 -3.18 12.02 7.89
C ILE A 59 -2.62 11.92 6.48
N ALA A 60 -3.25 12.58 5.50
CA ALA A 60 -2.72 12.71 4.15
C ALA A 60 -1.32 13.34 4.14
N ALA A 61 -1.14 14.52 4.74
CA ALA A 61 0.14 15.24 4.76
C ALA A 61 1.24 14.44 5.47
N LEU A 62 0.93 13.84 6.63
CA LEU A 62 1.89 12.99 7.35
C LEU A 62 2.24 11.72 6.56
N SER A 63 1.28 11.12 5.85
CA SER A 63 1.54 9.97 4.98
C SER A 63 2.46 10.35 3.82
N GLU A 64 2.22 11.50 3.19
CA GLU A 64 3.12 12.04 2.16
C GLU A 64 4.53 12.26 2.69
N ARG A 65 4.65 12.79 3.91
CA ARG A 65 5.94 13.00 4.55
C ARG A 65 6.71 11.71 4.75
N VAL A 66 6.05 10.63 5.20
CA VAL A 66 6.67 9.30 5.30
C VAL A 66 7.14 8.80 3.93
N LEU A 67 6.33 8.97 2.88
CA LEU A 67 6.68 8.56 1.52
C LEU A 67 7.87 9.37 0.96
N GLU A 68 7.97 10.67 1.25
CA GLU A 68 9.12 11.50 0.88
C GLU A 68 10.42 11.02 1.54
N GLU A 69 10.35 10.64 2.82
CA GLU A 69 11.52 10.11 3.54
C GLU A 69 11.96 8.76 2.99
N LEU A 70 11.01 7.91 2.57
CA LEU A 70 11.31 6.65 1.89
C LEU A 70 11.95 6.89 0.52
N ASP A 71 11.42 7.84 -0.24
CA ASP A 71 11.95 8.24 -1.54
C ASP A 71 13.39 8.75 -1.42
N LEU A 72 13.65 9.59 -0.41
CA LEU A 72 14.98 10.11 -0.15
C LEU A 72 15.94 9.00 0.30
N SER A 73 15.49 8.14 1.21
CA SER A 73 16.24 6.96 1.67
C SER A 73 16.68 6.06 0.50
N ALA A 74 15.79 5.84 -0.47
CA ALA A 74 16.10 5.06 -1.66
C ALA A 74 17.10 5.77 -2.59
N ARG A 75 16.99 7.10 -2.76
CA ARG A 75 17.89 7.89 -3.63
C ARG A 75 19.29 8.08 -3.06
N THR A 76 19.43 8.19 -1.75
CA THR A 76 20.73 8.40 -1.07
C THR A 76 21.36 7.09 -0.62
N ALA A 77 20.76 5.96 -0.96
CA ALA A 77 21.28 4.64 -0.66
C ALA A 77 22.65 4.43 -1.32
N PRO A 78 23.60 3.79 -0.62
CA PRO A 78 24.76 3.22 -1.29
C PRO A 78 24.31 2.20 -2.35
N ALA A 79 25.08 2.05 -3.43
CA ALA A 79 24.76 1.15 -4.54
C ALA A 79 24.40 -0.29 -4.10
N ALA A 80 25.02 -0.79 -3.02
CA ALA A 80 24.74 -2.12 -2.48
C ALA A 80 23.34 -2.26 -1.85
N ALA A 81 22.73 -1.17 -1.40
CA ALA A 81 21.43 -1.15 -0.70
C ALA A 81 20.30 -0.49 -1.52
N GLU A 82 20.63 0.19 -2.62
CA GLU A 82 19.68 0.95 -3.43
C GLU A 82 18.52 0.09 -3.94
N SER A 83 18.80 -1.10 -4.48
CA SER A 83 17.77 -2.01 -5.00
C SER A 83 16.78 -2.45 -3.91
N VAL A 84 17.29 -2.79 -2.73
CA VAL A 84 16.48 -3.20 -1.57
C VAL A 84 15.61 -2.05 -1.07
N ARG A 85 16.17 -0.85 -0.95
CA ARG A 85 15.41 0.34 -0.50
C ARG A 85 14.37 0.76 -1.52
N ARG A 86 14.66 0.69 -2.83
CA ARG A 86 13.67 0.92 -3.90
C ARG A 86 12.52 -0.09 -3.83
N CYS A 87 12.82 -1.35 -3.56
CA CYS A 87 11.82 -2.42 -3.37
C CYS A 87 10.90 -2.11 -2.19
N ALA A 88 11.45 -1.77 -1.02
CA ALA A 88 10.67 -1.37 0.16
C ALA A 88 9.82 -0.13 -0.11
N ARG A 89 10.41 0.91 -0.71
CA ARG A 89 9.74 2.15 -1.10
C ARG A 89 8.58 1.87 -2.06
N ALA A 90 8.77 1.06 -3.10
CA ALA A 90 7.70 0.69 -4.05
C ALA A 90 6.52 0.02 -3.35
N GLY A 91 6.78 -0.82 -2.35
CA GLY A 91 5.75 -1.47 -1.55
C GLY A 91 4.91 -0.52 -0.71
N LEU A 92 5.56 0.40 -0.02
CA LEU A 92 4.89 1.35 0.86
C LEU A 92 4.10 2.39 0.05
N HIS A 93 4.62 2.81 -1.11
CA HIS A 93 3.88 3.60 -2.09
C HIS A 93 2.66 2.85 -2.65
N LEU A 94 2.82 1.57 -3.01
CA LEU A 94 1.71 0.72 -3.47
C LEU A 94 0.62 0.59 -2.40
N VAL A 95 1.00 0.39 -1.13
CA VAL A 95 0.05 0.32 -0.01
C VAL A 95 -0.78 1.60 0.02
N MET A 96 -0.17 2.77 -0.14
CA MET A 96 -0.85 4.07 -0.19
C MET A 96 -1.60 4.35 -1.51
N GLY A 97 -1.79 3.36 -2.38
CA GLY A 97 -2.51 3.53 -3.64
C GLY A 97 -1.75 4.30 -4.71
N ARG A 98 -0.43 4.50 -4.52
CA ARG A 98 0.47 5.26 -5.39
C ARG A 98 1.53 4.35 -6.02
N PRO A 99 1.13 3.34 -6.81
CA PRO A 99 2.05 2.33 -7.33
C PRO A 99 3.21 2.95 -8.12
N ASP A 100 4.40 2.38 -7.94
CA ASP A 100 5.56 2.72 -8.76
C ASP A 100 5.48 2.02 -10.12
N PHE A 101 5.57 2.81 -11.19
CA PHE A 101 5.56 2.35 -12.57
C PHE A 101 6.92 2.48 -13.25
N THR A 102 7.98 2.91 -12.55
CA THR A 102 9.30 3.08 -13.14
C THR A 102 9.76 1.77 -13.81
N PRO A 103 10.19 1.83 -15.08
CA PRO A 103 10.66 0.65 -15.79
C PRO A 103 11.99 0.13 -15.24
N ARG A 104 12.14 -1.20 -15.26
CA ARG A 104 13.39 -1.92 -14.95
C ARG A 104 13.59 -3.05 -15.95
N VAL A 105 14.82 -3.52 -16.10
CA VAL A 105 15.10 -4.73 -16.87
C VAL A 105 14.71 -5.96 -16.04
N ALA A 106 14.13 -6.99 -16.66
CA ALA A 106 13.70 -8.21 -15.96
C ALA A 106 14.83 -8.87 -15.15
N ALA A 107 16.06 -8.87 -15.69
CA ALA A 107 17.24 -9.33 -14.96
C ALA A 107 17.50 -8.56 -13.65
N ASP A 108 17.36 -7.23 -13.67
CA ASP A 108 17.53 -6.38 -12.49
C ASP A 108 16.42 -6.59 -11.46
N VAL A 109 15.19 -6.84 -11.94
CA VAL A 109 14.04 -7.20 -11.09
C VAL A 109 14.38 -8.47 -10.31
N LEU A 110 14.81 -9.53 -10.98
CA LEU A 110 15.14 -10.80 -10.33
C LEU A 110 16.39 -10.71 -9.43
N ALA A 111 17.40 -9.94 -9.82
CA ALA A 111 18.56 -9.65 -8.95
C ALA A 111 18.16 -8.92 -7.67
N THR A 112 17.20 -7.99 -7.77
CA THR A 112 16.61 -7.28 -6.63
C THR A 112 15.85 -8.24 -5.72
N VAL A 113 15.08 -9.19 -6.27
CA VAL A 113 14.40 -10.24 -5.49
C VAL A 113 15.41 -11.03 -4.66
N ALA A 114 16.49 -11.52 -5.28
CA ALA A 114 17.50 -12.32 -4.60
C ALA A 114 18.20 -11.55 -3.48
N THR A 115 18.44 -10.26 -3.66
CA THR A 115 19.06 -9.40 -2.65
C THR A 115 18.09 -9.10 -1.51
N ALA A 116 16.87 -8.65 -1.82
CA ALA A 116 15.86 -8.31 -0.81
C ALA A 116 15.38 -9.52 0.00
N ALA A 117 15.29 -10.71 -0.61
CA ALA A 117 14.93 -11.94 0.09
C ALA A 117 16.03 -12.39 1.09
N ARG A 118 17.30 -12.10 0.79
CA ARG A 118 18.43 -12.45 1.66
C ARG A 118 18.38 -11.71 3.00
N GLU A 119 17.88 -10.48 3.02
CA GLU A 119 17.65 -9.70 4.24
C GLU A 119 16.67 -10.40 5.21
N GLU A 120 15.85 -11.32 4.69
CA GLU A 120 14.94 -12.16 5.47
C GLU A 120 15.43 -13.61 5.64
N ASN A 121 16.72 -13.85 5.41
CA ASN A 121 17.35 -15.18 5.44
C ASN A 121 16.77 -16.17 4.41
N VAL A 122 16.20 -15.66 3.31
CA VAL A 122 15.65 -16.48 2.23
C VAL A 122 16.59 -16.49 1.03
N GLN A 123 17.06 -17.68 0.65
CA GLN A 123 17.93 -17.85 -0.52
C GLN A 123 17.09 -18.04 -1.79
N VAL A 124 17.20 -17.09 -2.71
CA VAL A 124 16.59 -17.16 -4.05
C VAL A 124 17.69 -17.21 -5.10
N THR A 125 17.65 -18.23 -5.94
CA THR A 125 18.50 -18.34 -7.13
C THR A 125 17.77 -17.71 -8.32
N VAL A 126 18.47 -16.85 -9.07
CA VAL A 126 17.93 -16.32 -10.34
C VAL A 126 18.07 -17.40 -11.41
N GLY A 127 16.94 -17.79 -12.00
CA GLY A 127 16.86 -18.74 -13.09
C GLY A 127 16.94 -18.05 -14.45
N GLN A 128 16.10 -18.49 -15.39
CA GLN A 128 16.01 -17.87 -16.71
C GLN A 128 15.50 -16.43 -16.59
N THR A 129 16.12 -15.54 -17.35
CA THR A 129 15.72 -14.13 -17.47
C THR A 129 16.01 -13.64 -18.87
N ASP A 130 15.48 -12.47 -19.19
CA ASP A 130 15.73 -11.74 -20.42
C ASP A 130 16.06 -10.26 -20.12
N ALA A 131 16.33 -9.50 -21.18
CA ALA A 131 16.60 -8.07 -21.12
C ALA A 131 15.34 -7.21 -21.36
N ALA A 132 14.14 -7.79 -21.25
CA ALA A 132 12.91 -7.05 -21.50
C ALA A 132 12.64 -6.01 -20.42
N GLU A 133 12.04 -4.90 -20.82
CA GLU A 133 11.61 -3.86 -19.91
C GLU A 133 10.32 -4.24 -19.19
N VAL A 134 10.30 -4.01 -17.88
CA VAL A 134 9.25 -4.35 -16.94
C VAL A 134 8.74 -3.07 -16.29
N ARG A 135 7.52 -2.66 -16.65
CA ARG A 135 6.87 -1.50 -16.03
C ARG A 135 6.58 -1.79 -14.55
N GLY A 136 7.02 -0.90 -13.67
CA GLY A 136 6.87 -1.07 -12.22
C GLY A 136 7.75 -2.20 -11.68
N GLY A 137 8.98 -2.32 -12.20
CA GLY A 137 9.86 -3.44 -11.88
C GLY A 137 10.17 -3.58 -10.40
N ASP A 138 10.30 -2.47 -9.66
CA ASP A 138 10.54 -2.50 -8.21
C ASP A 138 9.31 -3.07 -7.46
N THR A 139 8.09 -2.78 -7.93
CA THR A 139 6.84 -3.39 -7.41
C THR A 139 6.76 -4.89 -7.74
N VAL A 140 7.19 -5.30 -8.94
CA VAL A 140 7.26 -6.72 -9.32
C VAL A 140 8.27 -7.47 -8.46
N ALA A 141 9.45 -6.89 -8.22
CA ALA A 141 10.47 -7.48 -7.35
C ALA A 141 9.93 -7.73 -5.94
N LEU A 142 9.17 -6.77 -5.38
CA LEU A 142 8.53 -6.93 -4.08
C LEU A 142 7.51 -8.08 -4.05
N VAL A 143 6.69 -8.20 -5.10
CA VAL A 143 5.72 -9.30 -5.22
C VAL A 143 6.43 -10.65 -5.20
N LEU A 144 7.51 -10.79 -5.97
CA LEU A 144 8.28 -12.04 -6.06
C LEU A 144 9.04 -12.33 -4.77
N LYS A 145 9.61 -11.30 -4.11
CA LYS A 145 10.16 -11.40 -2.75
C LYS A 145 9.11 -11.99 -1.81
N GLN A 146 7.89 -11.46 -1.82
CA GLN A 146 6.84 -11.94 -0.92
C GLN A 146 6.39 -13.37 -1.23
N MET A 147 6.32 -13.75 -2.51
CA MET A 147 6.06 -15.13 -2.90
C MET A 147 7.17 -16.08 -2.41
N ALA A 148 8.44 -15.69 -2.54
CA ALA A 148 9.58 -16.48 -2.07
C ALA A 148 9.60 -16.59 -0.53
N VAL A 149 9.38 -15.49 0.20
CA VAL A 149 9.30 -15.51 1.67
C VAL A 149 8.15 -16.38 2.15
N ASN A 150 6.99 -16.32 1.50
CA ASN A 150 5.86 -17.19 1.82
C ASN A 150 6.18 -18.67 1.55
N ALA A 151 6.83 -18.97 0.43
CA ALA A 151 7.28 -20.33 0.11
C ALA A 151 8.27 -20.87 1.17
N HIS A 152 9.19 -20.03 1.64
CA HIS A 152 10.14 -20.40 2.69
C HIS A 152 9.44 -20.65 4.05
N ARG A 153 8.66 -19.66 4.52
CA ARG A 153 8.04 -19.68 5.85
C ARG A 153 6.91 -20.68 5.98
N HIS A 154 6.18 -20.95 4.89
CA HIS A 154 4.96 -21.77 4.94
C HIS A 154 5.06 -23.04 4.10
N GLY A 155 5.80 -23.01 2.99
CA GLY A 155 6.03 -24.18 2.14
C GLY A 155 7.29 -24.99 2.49
N ALA A 156 7.95 -24.67 3.60
CA ALA A 156 9.23 -25.26 4.04
C ALA A 156 10.32 -25.27 2.94
N ALA A 157 10.25 -24.32 2.01
CA ALA A 157 11.13 -24.29 0.84
C ALA A 157 12.57 -23.98 1.26
N ARG A 158 13.50 -24.88 0.91
CA ARG A 158 14.96 -24.67 1.11
C ARG A 158 15.69 -24.18 -0.12
N ARG A 159 15.11 -24.40 -1.31
CA ARG A 159 15.66 -23.97 -2.60
C ARG A 159 14.54 -23.31 -3.38
N ILE A 160 14.69 -22.01 -3.59
CA ILE A 160 13.72 -21.19 -4.32
C ILE A 160 14.43 -20.64 -5.57
N VAL A 161 13.78 -20.77 -6.72
CA VAL A 161 14.23 -20.22 -7.99
C VAL A 161 13.22 -19.18 -8.44
N ALA A 162 13.70 -18.01 -8.85
CA ALA A 162 12.87 -16.99 -9.49
C ALA A 162 13.30 -16.83 -10.95
N ASP A 163 12.34 -16.88 -11.87
CA ASP A 163 12.58 -16.73 -13.31
C ASP A 163 11.56 -15.79 -13.96
N SER A 164 11.90 -15.31 -15.16
CA SER A 164 11.03 -14.48 -15.99
C SER A 164 11.03 -14.96 -17.44
N THR A 165 9.91 -14.73 -18.11
CA THR A 165 9.76 -14.93 -19.56
C THR A 165 9.15 -13.68 -20.19
N GLU A 166 9.83 -13.12 -21.18
CA GLU A 166 9.48 -11.93 -21.96
C GLU A 166 9.20 -10.69 -21.11
N GLY A 167 9.82 -10.58 -19.92
CA GLY A 167 9.54 -9.51 -18.95
C GLY A 167 8.08 -9.41 -18.50
N ARG A 168 7.27 -10.46 -18.70
CA ARG A 168 5.82 -10.45 -18.44
C ARG A 168 5.37 -11.53 -17.50
N ASP A 169 5.93 -12.72 -17.59
CA ASP A 169 5.58 -13.86 -16.76
C ASP A 169 6.71 -14.14 -15.79
N PHE A 170 6.49 -13.80 -14.52
CA PHE A 170 7.45 -14.03 -13.45
C PHE A 170 6.98 -15.20 -12.61
N ARG A 171 7.92 -16.08 -12.25
CA ARG A 171 7.63 -17.31 -11.52
C ARG A 171 8.55 -17.44 -10.33
N VAL A 172 8.01 -17.94 -9.23
CA VAL A 172 8.76 -18.41 -8.07
C VAL A 172 8.48 -19.90 -7.95
N ARG A 173 9.52 -20.72 -8.09
CA ARG A 173 9.47 -22.18 -8.06
C ARG A 173 10.27 -22.71 -6.88
N TRP A 174 9.74 -23.73 -6.20
CA TRP A 174 10.45 -24.41 -5.14
C TRP A 174 10.08 -25.88 -5.09
N ARG A 175 10.92 -26.68 -4.44
CA ARG A 175 10.61 -28.05 -4.04
C ARG A 175 10.34 -28.07 -2.54
N GLY A 176 9.24 -28.68 -2.13
CA GLY A 176 8.81 -28.74 -0.73
C GLY A 176 7.68 -29.74 -0.54
N GLU A 177 7.42 -30.10 0.72
CA GLU A 177 6.31 -30.96 1.11
C GLU A 177 4.99 -30.18 1.15
N GLU A 178 3.89 -30.90 0.90
CA GLU A 178 2.55 -30.35 0.81
C GLU A 178 2.14 -29.73 2.15
N THR A 179 1.97 -28.40 2.17
CA THR A 179 1.44 -27.68 3.33
C THR A 179 0.27 -26.83 2.85
N GLY A 180 -0.78 -27.53 2.41
CA GLY A 180 -2.01 -26.95 1.93
C GLY A 180 -2.84 -26.36 3.08
N THR A 181 -2.66 -25.07 3.35
CA THR A 181 -3.76 -24.26 3.91
C THR A 181 -4.03 -23.09 2.99
N ALA A 182 -5.22 -23.08 2.38
CA ALA A 182 -5.68 -21.95 1.59
C ALA A 182 -5.87 -20.75 2.55
N ILE A 183 -4.94 -19.79 2.49
CA ILE A 183 -5.00 -18.59 3.32
C ILE A 183 -6.07 -17.66 2.77
N ARG A 184 -7.03 -17.25 3.61
CA ARG A 184 -8.03 -16.27 3.21
C ARG A 184 -7.35 -14.90 3.04
N THR A 185 -7.41 -14.37 1.84
CA THR A 185 -6.87 -13.06 1.49
C THR A 185 -7.96 -12.17 0.89
N SER A 186 -7.84 -10.87 1.11
CA SER A 186 -8.77 -9.82 0.66
C SER A 186 -7.98 -8.53 0.47
N ARG A 187 -8.52 -7.65 -0.39
CA ARG A 187 -8.04 -6.26 -0.52
C ARG A 187 -8.35 -5.44 0.73
N HIS A 188 -9.39 -5.82 1.47
CA HIS A 188 -9.80 -5.17 2.71
C HIS A 188 -9.08 -5.79 3.92
N PRO A 189 -8.49 -4.98 4.83
CA PRO A 189 -7.74 -5.48 5.98
C PRO A 189 -8.57 -6.38 6.91
N ASP A 190 -9.82 -6.01 7.17
CA ASP A 190 -10.71 -6.79 8.05
C ASP A 190 -11.12 -8.16 7.49
N ARG A 191 -10.84 -8.41 6.20
CA ARG A 191 -11.24 -9.63 5.49
C ARG A 191 -10.05 -10.52 5.10
N ARG A 192 -8.82 -10.16 5.48
CA ARG A 192 -7.61 -10.94 5.20
C ARG A 192 -6.99 -11.48 6.49
N GLU A 193 -6.38 -12.65 6.40
CA GLU A 193 -5.66 -13.27 7.53
C GLU A 193 -4.16 -12.92 7.52
N ARG A 194 -3.61 -12.48 6.38
CA ARG A 194 -2.19 -12.10 6.25
C ARG A 194 -1.96 -10.96 5.25
N TRP A 195 -0.92 -10.17 5.52
CA TRP A 195 -0.55 -8.98 4.76
C TRP A 195 0.07 -9.28 3.38
N GLY A 196 0.97 -10.27 3.33
CA GLY A 196 1.78 -10.54 2.14
C GLY A 196 0.98 -10.84 0.86
N LEU A 197 -0.10 -11.62 0.95
CA LEU A 197 -0.93 -11.94 -0.21
C LEU A 197 -1.86 -10.78 -0.62
N ALA A 198 -2.19 -9.87 0.30
CA ALA A 198 -2.97 -8.68 -0.03
C ALA A 198 -2.14 -7.69 -0.85
N LEU A 199 -0.86 -7.51 -0.50
CA LEU A 199 0.09 -6.71 -1.28
C LEU A 199 0.21 -7.20 -2.73
N VAL A 200 0.29 -8.52 -2.93
CA VAL A 200 0.32 -9.13 -4.26
C VAL A 200 -0.94 -8.80 -5.07
N ARG A 201 -2.12 -8.77 -4.44
CA ARG A 201 -3.38 -8.38 -5.10
C ARG A 201 -3.40 -6.89 -5.43
N LEU A 202 -2.96 -6.02 -4.52
CA LEU A 202 -2.84 -4.58 -4.78
C LEU A 202 -1.90 -4.30 -5.97
N ALA A 203 -0.75 -4.99 -6.02
CA ALA A 203 0.19 -4.89 -7.13
C ALA A 203 -0.45 -5.35 -8.45
N ALA A 204 -1.20 -6.45 -8.43
CA ALA A 204 -1.92 -6.92 -9.60
C ALA A 204 -2.96 -5.90 -10.08
N ASP A 205 -3.68 -5.27 -9.16
CA ASP A 205 -4.68 -4.27 -9.51
C ASP A 205 -4.05 -3.02 -10.13
N ALA A 206 -2.96 -2.53 -9.55
CA ALA A 206 -2.22 -1.35 -10.01
C ALA A 206 -1.52 -1.58 -11.36
N LEU A 207 -0.85 -2.72 -11.52
CA LEU A 207 -0.08 -3.04 -12.72
C LEU A 207 -0.93 -3.69 -13.81
N GLY A 208 -2.19 -4.03 -13.53
CA GLY A 208 -3.05 -4.86 -14.40
C GLY A 208 -2.42 -6.22 -14.66
N ALA A 209 -1.93 -6.84 -13.59
CA ALA A 209 -1.35 -8.16 -13.62
C ALA A 209 -2.36 -9.22 -13.15
N THR A 210 -1.87 -10.44 -13.05
CA THR A 210 -2.57 -11.57 -12.47
C THR A 210 -1.61 -12.29 -11.54
N ALA A 211 -2.02 -12.48 -10.29
CA ALA A 211 -1.33 -13.38 -9.38
C ALA A 211 -1.98 -14.76 -9.44
N VAL A 212 -1.20 -15.77 -9.80
CA VAL A 212 -1.58 -17.18 -9.68
C VAL A 212 -1.00 -17.69 -8.36
N PRO A 213 -1.84 -18.19 -7.44
CA PRO A 213 -1.37 -18.69 -6.16
C PRO A 213 -0.46 -19.92 -6.35
N ALA A 214 0.20 -20.30 -5.25
CA ALA A 214 0.99 -21.52 -5.18
C ALA A 214 0.17 -22.73 -5.63
N HIS A 215 0.68 -23.50 -6.60
CA HIS A 215 0.10 -24.75 -7.04
C HIS A 215 1.19 -25.76 -7.41
N HIS A 216 0.87 -27.04 -7.32
CA HIS A 216 1.78 -28.13 -7.69
C HIS A 216 1.79 -28.31 -9.21
N ASN A 217 2.97 -28.50 -9.79
CA ASN A 217 3.13 -28.70 -11.23
C ASN A 217 3.35 -30.18 -11.63
N GLY A 218 3.08 -31.13 -10.74
CA GLY A 218 3.18 -32.57 -10.98
C GLY A 218 4.57 -33.18 -10.72
N ASP A 219 5.64 -32.40 -10.82
CA ASP A 219 7.04 -32.88 -10.69
C ASP A 219 7.60 -32.76 -9.26
N GLY A 220 6.73 -32.76 -8.25
CA GLY A 220 7.12 -32.48 -6.86
C GLY A 220 7.63 -31.05 -6.64
N ALA A 221 7.38 -30.14 -7.60
CA ALA A 221 7.64 -28.73 -7.46
C ALA A 221 6.32 -27.96 -7.33
N SER A 222 6.38 -26.89 -6.54
CA SER A 222 5.34 -25.90 -6.44
C SER A 222 5.77 -24.63 -7.16
N GLU A 223 4.80 -23.92 -7.74
CA GLU A 223 5.03 -22.63 -8.37
C GLU A 223 3.95 -21.61 -8.01
N ALA A 224 4.37 -20.36 -7.86
CA ALA A 224 3.50 -19.19 -7.84
C ALA A 224 3.92 -18.25 -8.98
N ARG A 225 2.96 -17.55 -9.59
CA ARG A 225 3.22 -16.72 -10.77
C ARG A 225 2.63 -15.34 -10.65
N PHE A 226 3.34 -14.36 -11.18
CA PHE A 226 2.85 -13.00 -11.37
C PHE A 226 2.99 -12.63 -12.84
N VAL A 227 1.84 -12.45 -13.50
CA VAL A 227 1.78 -12.28 -14.96
C VAL A 227 1.26 -10.89 -15.28
N LEU A 228 2.12 -10.04 -15.82
CA LEU A 228 1.75 -8.74 -16.38
C LEU A 228 0.92 -8.97 -17.65
N LEU A 229 -0.33 -8.52 -17.63
CA LEU A 229 -1.20 -8.68 -18.79
C LEU A 229 -0.87 -7.60 -19.83
N PRO A 230 -1.05 -7.90 -21.12
CA PRO A 230 -1.04 -6.86 -22.15
C PRO A 230 -1.99 -5.72 -21.77
N PRO A 231 -1.78 -4.48 -22.25
CA PRO A 231 -2.69 -3.36 -22.05
C PRO A 231 -4.06 -3.66 -22.71
N THR A 232 -4.88 -4.45 -22.02
CA THR A 232 -6.25 -4.76 -22.42
C THR A 232 -7.15 -3.86 -21.61
N ALA A 233 -8.23 -3.35 -22.20
CA ALA A 233 -9.21 -2.47 -21.52
C ALA A 233 -9.99 -3.15 -20.37
N ARG A 234 -9.42 -4.15 -19.70
CA ARG A 234 -9.98 -4.85 -18.56
C ARG A 234 -9.77 -4.02 -17.30
N CYS A 235 -10.85 -3.85 -16.55
CA CYS A 235 -10.84 -3.15 -15.27
C CYS A 235 -10.31 -4.06 -14.16
N SER A 236 -9.40 -3.55 -13.33
CA SER A 236 -8.93 -4.22 -12.11
C SER A 236 -9.63 -3.77 -10.82
N LEU A 237 -10.48 -2.73 -10.86
CA LEU A 237 -11.34 -2.38 -9.72
C LEU A 237 -12.30 -3.54 -9.41
N PRO A 238 -12.48 -3.97 -8.14
CA PRO A 238 -13.52 -4.94 -7.75
C PRO A 238 -14.91 -4.34 -8.00
N LEU A 239 -15.50 -4.65 -9.15
CA LEU A 239 -16.70 -4.02 -9.68
C LEU A 239 -17.53 -5.05 -10.44
N ALA A 240 -18.85 -5.00 -10.26
CA ALA A 240 -19.81 -5.77 -11.03
C ALA A 240 -21.00 -4.91 -11.49
N ALA A 241 -21.58 -5.29 -12.62
CA ALA A 241 -22.86 -4.81 -13.11
C ALA A 241 -23.90 -5.92 -12.93
N LEU A 242 -24.95 -5.63 -12.19
CA LEU A 242 -26.02 -6.57 -11.86
C LEU A 242 -27.32 -6.15 -12.55
N ASP A 243 -28.16 -7.12 -12.91
CA ASP A 243 -29.52 -6.83 -13.35
C ASP A 243 -30.44 -6.50 -12.17
N VAL A 244 -31.70 -6.18 -12.48
CA VAL A 244 -32.74 -5.83 -11.50
C VAL A 244 -33.02 -6.94 -10.47
N ASN A 245 -32.73 -8.19 -10.83
CA ASN A 245 -32.94 -9.35 -9.95
C ASN A 245 -31.69 -9.67 -9.12
N GLY A 246 -30.62 -8.87 -9.20
CA GLY A 246 -29.37 -9.11 -8.50
C GLY A 246 -28.50 -10.19 -9.14
N ARG A 247 -28.73 -10.55 -10.40
CA ARG A 247 -27.84 -11.47 -11.12
C ARG A 247 -26.67 -10.70 -11.71
N VAL A 248 -25.46 -11.19 -11.48
CA VAL A 248 -24.22 -10.60 -12.01
C VAL A 248 -24.20 -10.77 -13.52
N GLN A 249 -24.28 -9.66 -14.26
CA GLN A 249 -24.22 -9.65 -15.73
C GLN A 249 -22.78 -9.54 -16.22
N ARG A 250 -22.01 -8.66 -15.58
CA ARG A 250 -20.57 -8.45 -15.84
C ARG A 250 -19.85 -8.27 -14.52
N ALA A 251 -18.61 -8.75 -14.45
CA ALA A 251 -17.75 -8.54 -13.30
C ALA A 251 -16.30 -8.34 -13.73
N SER A 252 -15.55 -7.55 -12.96
CA SER A 252 -14.10 -7.59 -13.01
C SER A 252 -13.59 -8.90 -12.40
N ARG A 253 -12.33 -9.24 -12.70
CA ARG A 253 -11.68 -10.38 -12.06
C ARG A 253 -11.54 -10.15 -10.55
N ALA A 254 -11.20 -8.92 -10.17
CA ALA A 254 -11.04 -8.53 -8.78
C ALA A 254 -12.34 -8.69 -7.97
N TRP A 255 -13.51 -8.51 -8.59
CA TRP A 255 -14.81 -8.80 -7.97
C TRP A 255 -14.96 -10.28 -7.64
N ASP A 256 -14.65 -11.17 -8.59
CA ASP A 256 -14.74 -12.61 -8.38
C ASP A 256 -13.77 -13.08 -7.29
N GLU A 257 -12.53 -12.59 -7.31
CA GLU A 257 -11.54 -12.89 -6.27
C GLU A 257 -11.98 -12.46 -4.86
N GLU A 258 -12.78 -11.40 -4.76
CA GLU A 258 -13.24 -10.84 -3.48
C GLU A 258 -14.56 -11.46 -3.00
N THR A 259 -15.45 -11.81 -3.92
CA THR A 259 -16.83 -12.22 -3.60
C THR A 259 -17.14 -13.67 -3.90
N GLN A 260 -16.35 -14.33 -4.76
CA GLN A 260 -16.63 -15.64 -5.36
C GLN A 260 -17.97 -15.67 -6.13
N LEU A 261 -18.38 -14.51 -6.68
CA LEU A 261 -19.61 -14.35 -7.45
C LEU A 261 -19.29 -13.97 -8.90
N PRO A 262 -18.91 -14.94 -9.75
CA PRO A 262 -18.63 -14.69 -11.17
C PRO A 262 -19.90 -14.29 -11.93
N PRO A 263 -19.78 -13.84 -13.20
CA PRO A 263 -20.95 -13.60 -14.05
C PRO A 263 -21.92 -14.79 -14.07
N ARG A 264 -23.22 -14.49 -14.05
CA ARG A 264 -24.37 -15.38 -13.91
C ARG A 264 -24.69 -15.85 -12.49
N SER A 265 -23.84 -15.57 -11.51
CA SER A 265 -24.17 -15.76 -10.09
C SER A 265 -25.26 -14.79 -9.63
N THR A 266 -26.00 -15.16 -8.60
CA THR A 266 -27.02 -14.28 -7.98
C THR A 266 -26.51 -13.83 -6.62
N VAL A 267 -26.55 -12.52 -6.35
CA VAL A 267 -26.17 -12.01 -5.03
C VAL A 267 -27.22 -12.36 -3.99
N SER A 268 -26.79 -12.57 -2.74
CA SER A 268 -27.67 -12.88 -1.61
C SER A 268 -27.31 -12.02 -0.38
N GLY A 269 -28.11 -12.13 0.69
CA GLY A 269 -27.86 -11.43 1.94
C GLY A 269 -27.77 -9.91 1.79
N ASN A 270 -26.76 -9.31 2.43
CA ASN A 270 -26.60 -7.86 2.49
C ASN A 270 -26.29 -7.23 1.11
N LEU A 271 -25.60 -7.93 0.22
CA LEU A 271 -25.42 -7.48 -1.17
C LEU A 271 -26.75 -7.40 -1.93
N ALA A 272 -27.66 -8.36 -1.74
CA ALA A 272 -28.97 -8.30 -2.35
C ALA A 272 -29.81 -7.13 -1.81
N THR A 273 -29.70 -6.85 -0.50
CA THR A 273 -30.32 -5.66 0.13
C THR A 273 -29.76 -4.36 -0.45
N LEU A 274 -28.44 -4.25 -0.59
CA LEU A 274 -27.76 -3.10 -1.18
C LEU A 274 -28.23 -2.83 -2.61
N VAL A 275 -28.35 -3.88 -3.44
CA VAL A 275 -28.85 -3.75 -4.82
C VAL A 275 -30.29 -3.23 -4.86
N ARG A 276 -31.17 -3.73 -3.98
CA ARG A 276 -32.55 -3.24 -3.89
C ARG A 276 -32.61 -1.79 -3.43
N GLN A 277 -31.78 -1.39 -2.47
CA GLN A 277 -31.69 0.00 -2.01
C GLN A 277 -31.25 0.93 -3.13
N ALA A 278 -30.20 0.57 -3.87
CA ALA A 278 -29.72 1.36 -5.01
C ALA A 278 -30.78 1.46 -6.13
N ALA A 279 -31.56 0.40 -6.37
CA ALA A 279 -32.64 0.40 -7.35
C ALA A 279 -33.84 1.27 -6.92
N ALA A 280 -34.12 1.35 -5.62
CA ALA A 280 -35.22 2.15 -5.06
C ALA A 280 -34.93 3.65 -5.05
N ALA A 281 -33.65 4.06 -5.11
CA ALA A 281 -33.23 5.46 -5.13
C ALA A 281 -32.25 5.75 -6.28
N PRO A 282 -32.72 5.78 -7.55
CA PRO A 282 -31.88 6.10 -8.70
C PRO A 282 -31.15 7.44 -8.54
N GLY A 283 -29.91 7.51 -8.99
CA GLY A 283 -29.06 8.71 -8.86
C GLY A 283 -28.36 8.86 -7.50
N THR A 284 -28.65 7.99 -6.53
CA THR A 284 -27.95 7.96 -5.24
C THR A 284 -26.97 6.79 -5.15
N VAL A 285 -25.98 6.91 -4.26
CA VAL A 285 -25.08 5.82 -3.90
C VAL A 285 -25.56 5.21 -2.59
N ALA A 286 -25.99 3.95 -2.64
CA ALA A 286 -26.24 3.15 -1.45
C ALA A 286 -24.93 2.51 -0.97
N GLN A 287 -24.80 2.29 0.33
CA GLN A 287 -23.59 1.72 0.93
C GLN A 287 -23.96 0.67 2.00
N ALA A 288 -23.29 -0.49 1.97
CA ALA A 288 -23.39 -1.52 3.00
C ALA A 288 -22.17 -2.46 2.98
N ASP A 289 -21.66 -2.87 4.14
CA ASP A 289 -20.60 -3.89 4.33
C ASP A 289 -19.35 -3.73 3.45
N GLY A 290 -18.87 -2.49 3.31
CA GLY A 290 -17.69 -2.18 2.49
C GLY A 290 -17.97 -2.19 0.98
N PHE A 291 -19.23 -2.27 0.56
CA PHE A 291 -19.67 -2.13 -0.82
C PHE A 291 -20.53 -0.89 -1.01
N VAL A 292 -20.45 -0.34 -2.21
CA VAL A 292 -21.30 0.76 -2.69
C VAL A 292 -22.02 0.34 -3.96
N ALA A 293 -23.24 0.83 -4.13
CA ALA A 293 -24.05 0.53 -5.30
C ALA A 293 -24.81 1.75 -5.82
N ARG A 294 -24.93 1.85 -7.14
CA ARG A 294 -25.70 2.87 -7.85
C ARG A 294 -26.51 2.22 -8.96
N ARG A 295 -27.78 2.58 -9.08
CA ARG A 295 -28.57 2.22 -10.25
C ARG A 295 -28.17 3.13 -11.42
N GLY A 296 -27.52 2.56 -12.42
CA GLY A 296 -27.28 3.19 -13.72
C GLY A 296 -28.46 2.96 -14.68
N THR A 297 -28.27 3.32 -15.94
CA THR A 297 -29.33 3.24 -16.97
C THR A 297 -29.73 1.79 -17.22
N THR A 298 -28.74 0.91 -17.38
CA THR A 298 -28.96 -0.49 -17.81
C THR A 298 -28.78 -1.50 -16.67
N ALA A 299 -27.94 -1.20 -15.69
CA ALA A 299 -27.56 -2.12 -14.61
C ALA A 299 -27.45 -1.41 -13.27
N THR A 300 -27.43 -2.18 -12.19
CA THR A 300 -26.97 -1.70 -10.88
C THR A 300 -25.49 -2.00 -10.77
N TRP A 301 -24.67 -0.95 -10.70
CA TRP A 301 -23.24 -1.08 -10.49
C TRP A 301 -22.96 -1.26 -9.02
N VAL A 302 -22.13 -2.24 -8.67
CA VAL A 302 -21.71 -2.54 -7.30
C VAL A 302 -20.19 -2.63 -7.25
N ALA A 303 -19.56 -1.85 -6.38
CA ALA A 303 -18.12 -1.83 -6.21
C ALA A 303 -17.73 -2.08 -4.75
N LEU A 304 -16.54 -2.65 -4.54
CA LEU A 304 -15.89 -2.61 -3.23
C LEU A 304 -15.35 -1.20 -2.99
N ILE A 305 -15.64 -0.61 -1.84
CA ILE A 305 -15.13 0.71 -1.46
C ILE A 305 -13.61 0.58 -1.22
N PRO A 306 -12.79 1.50 -1.76
CA PRO A 306 -11.41 1.62 -1.33
C PRO A 306 -11.32 1.86 0.18
N ARG A 307 -10.17 1.53 0.77
CA ARG A 307 -9.95 1.79 2.20
C ARG A 307 -9.91 3.30 2.45
N SER A 308 -10.21 3.74 3.66
CA SER A 308 -10.01 5.14 4.05
C SER A 308 -8.52 5.49 4.11
N ILE A 309 -8.21 6.78 3.98
CA ILE A 309 -6.82 7.26 4.13
C ILE A 309 -6.21 6.87 5.49
N ARG A 310 -7.03 6.81 6.56
CA ARG A 310 -6.57 6.39 7.89
C ARG A 310 -6.19 4.91 7.94
N GLU A 311 -6.94 4.05 7.27
CA GLU A 311 -6.58 2.62 7.16
C GLU A 311 -5.33 2.41 6.31
N TYR A 312 -5.21 3.14 5.20
CA TYR A 312 -4.00 3.16 4.38
C TYR A 312 -2.78 3.62 5.20
N ALA A 313 -2.92 4.67 5.99
CA ALA A 313 -1.86 5.20 6.83
C ALA A 313 -1.46 4.26 7.98
N ARG A 314 -2.42 3.57 8.62
CA ARG A 314 -2.09 2.51 9.60
C ARG A 314 -1.26 1.40 8.96
N ASP A 315 -1.66 0.99 7.76
CA ASP A 315 -0.90 -0.01 7.01
C ASP A 315 0.48 0.51 6.61
N LEU A 316 0.63 1.78 6.24
CA LEU A 316 1.93 2.39 5.96
C LEU A 316 2.86 2.33 7.19
N VAL A 317 2.37 2.72 8.37
CA VAL A 317 3.13 2.63 9.63
C VAL A 317 3.54 1.18 9.91
N ALA A 318 2.59 0.24 9.83
CA ALA A 318 2.88 -1.18 10.04
C ALA A 318 3.91 -1.72 9.04
N GLY A 319 3.84 -1.28 7.77
CA GLY A 319 4.79 -1.62 6.72
C GLY A 319 6.19 -1.07 6.98
N VAL A 320 6.31 0.19 7.43
CA VAL A 320 7.62 0.77 7.81
C VAL A 320 8.26 -0.02 8.95
N ILE A 321 7.48 -0.40 9.96
CA ILE A 321 7.97 -1.23 11.07
C ILE A 321 8.40 -2.61 10.57
N HIS A 322 7.58 -3.23 9.71
CA HIS A 322 7.86 -4.56 9.17
C HIS A 322 9.13 -4.60 8.30
N GLU A 323 9.32 -3.58 7.47
CA GLU A 323 10.45 -3.49 6.53
C GLU A 323 11.64 -2.69 7.11
N ALA A 324 11.67 -2.46 8.42
CA ALA A 324 12.71 -1.65 9.07
C ALA A 324 14.14 -2.16 8.80
N VAL A 325 14.31 -3.46 8.59
CA VAL A 325 15.60 -4.08 8.20
C VAL A 325 16.01 -3.63 6.79
N LEU A 326 15.08 -3.54 5.84
CA LEU A 326 15.36 -3.12 4.46
C LEU A 326 15.73 -1.64 4.34
N LEU A 327 15.36 -0.82 5.33
CA LEU A 327 15.75 0.59 5.39
C LEU A 327 17.21 0.77 5.82
N GLY A 328 17.86 -0.28 6.35
CA GLY A 328 19.22 -0.26 6.84
C GLY A 328 19.37 0.53 8.14
N GLU A 329 20.59 1.04 8.39
CA GLU A 329 20.92 1.86 9.56
C GLU A 329 21.26 3.31 9.18
N GLY A 330 21.46 4.17 10.18
CA GLY A 330 21.91 5.56 10.01
C GLY A 330 20.78 6.57 9.76
N GLU A 331 21.14 7.71 9.16
CA GLU A 331 20.28 8.89 9.00
C GLU A 331 18.93 8.58 8.33
N SER A 332 18.93 7.80 7.24
CA SER A 332 17.70 7.46 6.52
C SER A 332 16.71 6.70 7.41
N ARG A 333 17.19 5.77 8.25
CA ARG A 333 16.34 5.02 9.19
C ARG A 333 15.74 5.96 10.23
N LEU A 334 16.54 6.85 10.80
CA LEU A 334 16.07 7.83 11.80
C LEU A 334 14.95 8.70 11.22
N ARG A 335 15.10 9.17 9.99
CA ARG A 335 14.10 10.03 9.35
C ARG A 335 12.80 9.31 9.02
N VAL A 336 12.88 8.13 8.43
CA VAL A 336 11.66 7.34 8.14
C VAL A 336 10.95 6.96 9.44
N THR A 337 11.71 6.58 10.48
CA THR A 337 11.14 6.21 11.80
C THR A 337 10.44 7.40 12.46
N GLY A 338 11.07 8.58 12.49
CA GLY A 338 10.48 9.78 13.09
C GLY A 338 9.18 10.21 12.42
N ALA A 339 9.17 10.24 11.08
CA ALA A 339 7.95 10.55 10.31
C ALA A 339 6.85 9.50 10.53
N ALA A 340 7.20 8.21 10.56
CA ALA A 340 6.23 7.13 10.79
C ALA A 340 5.65 7.15 12.22
N GLN A 341 6.46 7.48 13.23
CA GLN A 341 5.99 7.65 14.61
C GLN A 341 5.05 8.86 14.75
N ALA A 342 5.33 9.97 14.06
CA ALA A 342 4.42 11.12 14.03
C ALA A 342 3.08 10.77 13.35
N LEU A 343 3.11 10.03 12.25
CA LEU A 343 1.90 9.50 11.62
C LEU A 343 1.14 8.55 12.55
N ALA A 344 1.82 7.65 13.25
CA ALA A 344 1.21 6.74 14.22
C ALA A 344 0.50 7.50 15.35
N LEU A 345 1.14 8.55 15.87
CA LEU A 345 0.56 9.42 16.88
C LEU A 345 -0.71 10.11 16.38
N ALA A 346 -0.70 10.67 15.17
CA ALA A 346 -1.90 11.27 14.56
C ALA A 346 -3.05 10.27 14.36
N LEU A 347 -2.72 8.99 14.16
CA LEU A 347 -3.69 7.89 14.06
C LEU A 347 -4.24 7.43 15.43
N GLY A 348 -3.75 8.01 16.53
CA GLY A 348 -4.14 7.68 17.90
C GLY A 348 -3.37 6.49 18.49
N ALA A 349 -2.23 6.10 17.90
CA ALA A 349 -1.36 5.10 18.52
C ALA A 349 -0.64 5.69 19.74
N PRO A 350 -0.38 4.89 20.79
CA PRO A 350 0.41 5.34 21.92
C PRO A 350 1.84 5.69 21.49
N THR A 351 2.40 6.75 22.08
CA THR A 351 3.79 7.13 21.83
C THR A 351 4.74 6.06 22.34
N GLU A 352 5.75 5.75 21.54
CA GLU A 352 6.84 4.88 21.95
C GLU A 352 7.75 5.63 22.94
N MET A 353 7.86 5.08 24.15
CA MET A 353 8.67 5.63 25.23
C MET A 353 9.99 4.88 25.34
N TRP A 354 11.09 5.62 25.42
CA TRP A 354 12.45 5.10 25.55
C TRP A 354 13.05 5.47 26.89
N LEU A 355 14.08 4.72 27.29
CA LEU A 355 14.95 5.13 28.40
C LEU A 355 15.64 6.44 28.05
N ARG A 356 15.70 7.36 29.02
CA ARG A 356 16.30 8.69 28.86
C ARG A 356 17.74 8.64 28.34
N GLU A 357 18.55 7.69 28.81
CA GLU A 357 19.93 7.49 28.34
C GLU A 357 19.99 7.17 26.84
N ALA A 358 19.11 6.29 26.34
CA ALA A 358 19.05 5.95 24.92
C ALA A 358 18.59 7.14 24.07
N PHE A 359 17.63 7.91 24.58
CA PHE A 359 17.20 9.16 23.97
C PHE A 359 18.35 10.18 23.89
N ASP A 360 19.04 10.46 25.00
CA ASP A 360 20.12 11.46 25.03
C ASP A 360 21.29 11.05 24.12
N ALA A 361 21.60 9.75 24.04
CA ALA A 361 22.61 9.22 23.14
C ALA A 361 22.24 9.37 21.65
N GLN A 362 20.95 9.21 21.30
CA GLN A 362 20.51 9.16 19.89
C GLN A 362 19.97 10.50 19.35
N LEU A 363 19.51 11.41 20.23
CA LEU A 363 18.93 12.70 19.83
C LEU A 363 19.85 13.55 18.94
N PRO A 364 21.17 13.69 19.22
CA PRO A 364 22.04 14.48 18.36
C PRO A 364 22.09 13.95 16.92
N ALA A 365 22.22 12.64 16.75
CA ALA A 365 22.24 12.00 15.43
C ALA A 365 20.89 12.10 14.71
N ALA A 366 19.78 11.94 15.44
CA ALA A 366 18.44 12.10 14.89
C ALA A 366 18.19 13.55 14.40
N CYS A 367 18.59 14.55 15.19
CA CYS A 367 18.46 15.95 14.82
C CYS A 367 19.37 16.30 13.63
N ALA A 368 20.61 15.79 13.60
CA ALA A 368 21.52 15.96 12.48
C ALA A 368 20.97 15.36 11.17
N ALA A 369 20.34 14.19 11.23
CA ALA A 369 19.73 13.55 10.06
C ALA A 369 18.65 14.44 9.40
N TYR A 370 17.91 15.23 10.19
CA TYR A 370 16.94 16.21 9.70
C TYR A 370 17.54 17.60 9.44
N GLY A 371 18.84 17.80 9.70
CA GLY A 371 19.49 19.11 9.61
C GLY A 371 18.90 20.15 10.58
N THR A 372 18.42 19.73 11.75
CA THR A 372 17.81 20.59 12.77
C THR A 372 18.64 20.60 14.06
N PRO A 373 18.71 21.71 14.82
CA PRO A 373 19.32 21.69 16.15
C PRO A 373 18.48 20.87 17.15
N PRO A 374 19.12 20.25 18.16
CA PRO A 374 18.38 19.59 19.24
C PRO A 374 17.43 20.56 19.96
N PRO A 375 16.19 20.15 20.27
CA PRO A 375 15.27 20.96 21.06
C PRO A 375 15.76 21.09 22.50
N THR A 376 15.25 22.09 23.21
CA THR A 376 15.46 22.18 24.66
C THR A 376 14.60 21.12 25.36
N VAL A 377 15.21 20.33 26.24
CA VAL A 377 14.50 19.30 27.01
C VAL A 377 14.40 19.74 28.48
N CYS A 378 13.17 19.95 28.95
CA CYS A 378 12.85 20.41 30.29
C CYS A 378 12.09 19.33 31.08
N GLY A 379 12.62 18.95 32.24
CA GLY A 379 11.96 18.01 33.15
C GLY A 379 12.68 16.67 33.29
N GLU A 380 12.37 15.99 34.39
CA GLU A 380 12.98 14.73 34.79
C GLU A 380 12.02 13.56 34.52
N GLY A 381 12.58 12.42 34.11
CA GLY A 381 11.83 11.21 33.84
C GLY A 381 12.74 10.10 33.34
N ARG A 382 12.49 8.88 33.79
CA ARG A 382 13.19 7.69 33.29
C ARG A 382 12.83 7.42 31.83
N ASP A 383 11.57 7.64 31.50
CA ASP A 383 11.00 7.39 30.18
C ASP A 383 10.69 8.71 29.47
N ILE A 384 11.00 8.76 28.18
CA ILE A 384 10.87 9.95 27.32
C ILE A 384 10.50 9.50 25.90
N PRO A 385 9.76 10.30 25.11
CA PRO A 385 9.44 9.94 23.72
C PRO A 385 10.71 9.69 22.90
N SER A 386 10.61 8.82 21.90
CA SER A 386 11.75 8.41 21.07
C SER A 386 12.49 9.61 20.43
N ALA A 387 13.82 9.49 20.31
CA ALA A 387 14.64 10.53 19.69
C ALA A 387 14.27 10.83 18.22
N PRO A 388 13.96 9.82 17.36
CA PRO A 388 13.50 10.07 16.00
C PRO A 388 12.22 10.90 15.91
N LEU A 389 11.23 10.62 16.76
CA LEU A 389 9.99 11.41 16.81
C LEU A 389 10.28 12.85 17.21
N ILE A 390 11.05 13.07 18.27
CA ILE A 390 11.37 14.42 18.75
C ILE A 390 12.19 15.20 17.72
N ALA A 391 13.13 14.56 17.02
CA ALA A 391 13.88 15.19 15.94
C ALA A 391 12.98 15.59 14.75
N PHE A 392 12.02 14.74 14.39
CA PHE A 392 11.01 15.05 13.37
C PHE A 392 10.16 16.26 13.78
N LEU A 393 9.61 16.26 14.99
CA LEU A 393 8.79 17.38 15.50
C LEU A 393 9.60 18.69 15.58
N ALA A 394 10.88 18.61 15.97
CA ALA A 394 11.78 19.76 15.96
C ALA A 394 12.09 20.26 14.55
N HIS A 395 12.24 19.37 13.57
CA HIS A 395 12.42 19.78 12.17
C HIS A 395 11.18 20.50 11.63
N GLU A 396 10.01 19.89 11.77
CA GLU A 396 8.73 20.46 11.28
C GLU A 396 8.33 21.75 12.04
N GLY A 397 8.71 21.87 13.32
CA GLY A 397 8.46 23.03 14.16
C GLY A 397 9.51 24.14 14.10
N GLY A 398 10.59 23.96 13.32
CA GLY A 398 11.71 24.91 13.25
C GLY A 398 12.47 25.07 14.59
N GLY A 399 12.58 23.99 15.34
CA GLY A 399 13.03 23.92 16.74
C GLY A 399 11.87 23.67 17.71
N GLY A 400 12.16 23.67 19.01
CA GLY A 400 11.10 23.57 20.02
C GLY A 400 11.61 23.25 21.42
N VAL A 401 10.64 23.06 22.32
CA VAL A 401 10.85 22.68 23.71
C VAL A 401 10.06 21.41 24.00
N LEU A 402 10.74 20.36 24.45
CA LEU A 402 10.12 19.16 25.00
C LEU A 402 10.07 19.30 26.52
N ALA A 403 8.87 19.43 27.09
CA ALA A 403 8.70 19.64 28.53
C ALA A 403 7.78 18.59 29.16
N ARG A 404 8.13 18.09 30.34
CA ARG A 404 7.21 17.23 31.12
C ARG A 404 6.27 18.10 31.95
N THR A 405 4.97 18.02 31.68
CA THR A 405 3.90 18.78 32.35
C THR A 405 2.84 17.80 32.87
N ASP A 406 2.52 17.85 34.16
CA ASP A 406 1.51 16.97 34.80
C ASP A 406 1.70 15.47 34.50
N GLY A 407 2.96 15.03 34.46
CA GLY A 407 3.33 13.63 34.19
C GLY A 407 3.40 13.25 32.70
N VAL A 408 2.93 14.10 31.80
CA VAL A 408 2.89 13.89 30.34
C VAL A 408 4.01 14.69 29.66
N TRP A 409 4.60 14.14 28.59
CA TRP A 409 5.56 14.89 27.79
C TRP A 409 4.81 15.75 26.77
N VAL A 410 5.19 17.01 26.64
CA VAL A 410 4.58 17.96 25.70
C VAL A 410 5.67 18.59 24.85
N PHE A 411 5.57 18.41 23.54
CA PHE A 411 6.44 19.10 22.59
C PHE A 411 5.78 20.40 22.11
N ARG A 412 6.45 21.53 22.37
CA ARG A 412 6.03 22.87 21.91
C ARG A 412 6.93 23.33 20.77
N PRO A 413 6.44 23.46 19.53
CA PRO A 413 7.25 23.90 18.42
C PRO A 413 7.62 25.37 18.55
N ALA A 414 8.76 25.77 17.96
CA ALA A 414 9.15 27.19 17.91
C ALA A 414 8.30 27.99 16.91
N ARG A 415 7.77 27.34 15.88
CA ARG A 415 6.91 27.92 14.85
C ARG A 415 5.72 27.00 14.57
N PRO A 416 4.52 27.55 14.29
CA PRO A 416 3.41 26.74 13.80
C PRO A 416 3.78 26.17 12.42
N SER A 417 3.42 24.91 12.19
CA SER A 417 3.48 24.27 10.88
C SER A 417 2.17 23.55 10.60
N ALA A 418 1.85 23.36 9.32
CA ALA A 418 0.65 22.62 8.93
C ALA A 418 0.64 21.22 9.55
N VAL A 419 1.77 20.50 9.46
CA VAL A 419 1.98 19.18 10.04
C VAL A 419 1.76 19.17 11.56
N MET A 420 2.27 20.19 12.27
CA MET A 420 2.13 20.27 13.74
C MET A 420 0.71 20.66 14.18
N SER A 421 0.04 21.52 13.41
CA SER A 421 -1.34 21.97 13.67
C SER A 421 -2.35 20.81 13.63
N HIS A 422 -1.96 19.72 12.97
CA HIS A 422 -2.70 18.48 12.88
C HIS A 422 -2.46 17.52 14.04
N LEU A 423 -1.35 17.67 14.77
CA LEU A 423 -1.03 16.85 15.96
C LEU A 423 -1.62 17.47 17.23
N ALA A 424 -1.61 18.80 17.36
CA ALA A 424 -2.27 19.53 18.45
C ALA A 424 -2.28 21.06 18.22
N THR A 425 -3.23 21.76 18.84
CA THR A 425 -3.34 23.23 18.82
C THR A 425 -2.40 23.95 19.80
N ASP A 426 -2.10 23.35 20.97
CA ASP A 426 -1.29 23.97 22.06
C ASP A 426 -0.04 23.14 22.43
N GLY A 427 0.51 22.41 21.45
CA GLY A 427 1.66 21.51 21.63
C GLY A 427 1.25 20.03 21.65
N VAL A 428 2.15 19.18 21.16
CA VAL A 428 1.87 17.76 20.95
C VAL A 428 2.02 17.02 22.28
N GLN A 429 0.94 16.43 22.76
CA GLN A 429 0.96 15.54 23.93
C GLN A 429 1.51 14.18 23.51
N LEU A 430 2.52 13.69 24.23
CA LEU A 430 3.32 12.52 23.90
C LEU A 430 3.23 11.47 25.01
#